data_AF-A0AAW9IAM8-F1
#
_entry.id   AF-A0AAW9IAM8-F1
#
_cell.length_a   1.000
_cell.length_b   1.000
_cell.length_c   1.000
_cell.angle_alpha   90.00
_cell.angle_beta   90.00
_cell.angle_gamma   90.00
#
_symmetry.space_group_name_H-M   'P 1'
#
loop_
_entity.id
_entity.type
_entity.pdbx_description
1 polymer ?
#
loop_
_entity_poly.entity_id
_entity_poly.type
_entity_poly.pdbx_seq_one_letter_code
_entity_poly.pdbx_strand_id
1 'polypeptide(L)'
;TTFCDMYYFEDEVAKAAKELNIRGVWCESIVNFVAPDTKEPFGGLDYSRRFIEKWRNDTLITPGIAPHAPYTNTDESLKEAYKISKEYNVPITIHVAEMDYEISEYREKYNLTPVQYLDSLGILDSNFISAHTVLVN
;
A
#
# COMPACT_ATOMS: atom_id res chain seq x y z
N THR A 1 -9.29 -20.26 -0.69
CA THR A 1 -9.29 -19.22 -1.73
C THR A 1 -8.98 -17.88 -1.07
N THR A 2 -8.21 -17.01 -1.73
CA THR A 2 -7.76 -15.72 -1.17
C THR A 2 -7.45 -14.74 -2.30
N PHE A 3 -7.69 -13.44 -2.09
CA PHE A 3 -7.18 -12.37 -2.95
C PHE A 3 -6.59 -11.22 -2.11
N CYS A 4 -5.84 -10.34 -2.76
CA CYS A 4 -5.31 -9.12 -2.16
C CYS A 4 -6.02 -7.94 -2.83
N ASP A 5 -6.59 -7.05 -2.03
CA ASP A 5 -7.26 -5.84 -2.51
C ASP A 5 -6.46 -4.59 -2.14
N MET A 6 -6.56 -3.60 -3.02
CA MET A 6 -6.07 -2.25 -2.83
C MET A 6 -7.15 -1.33 -3.37
N TYR A 7 -8.01 -0.84 -2.49
CA TYR A 7 -9.05 0.10 -2.89
C TYR A 7 -9.34 1.15 -1.83
N TYR A 8 -10.40 1.91 -2.08
CA TYR A 8 -11.01 2.86 -1.16
C TYR A 8 -12.08 2.17 -0.33
N PHE A 9 -12.35 2.70 0.87
CA PHE A 9 -13.35 2.16 1.80
C PHE A 9 -13.12 0.68 2.14
N GLU A 10 -11.87 0.26 2.43
CA GLU A 10 -11.57 -1.15 2.68
C GLU A 10 -12.37 -1.77 3.83
N ASP A 11 -12.87 -0.98 4.78
CA ASP A 11 -13.78 -1.48 5.81
C ASP A 11 -15.10 -2.05 5.23
N GLU A 12 -15.64 -1.44 4.17
CA GLU A 12 -16.87 -1.91 3.52
C GLU A 12 -16.59 -3.12 2.63
N VAL A 13 -15.46 -3.13 1.92
CA VAL A 13 -15.05 -4.27 1.08
C VAL A 13 -14.79 -5.51 1.94
N ALA A 14 -14.03 -5.36 3.02
CA ALA A 14 -13.71 -6.44 3.95
C ALA A 14 -14.98 -7.02 4.62
N LYS A 15 -15.95 -6.18 5.00
CA LYS A 15 -17.26 -6.64 5.51
C LYS A 15 -18.00 -7.48 4.48
N ALA A 16 -18.16 -6.98 3.26
CA ALA A 16 -18.87 -7.66 2.20
C ALA A 16 -18.22 -9.01 1.87
N ALA A 17 -16.89 -9.05 1.76
CA ALA A 17 -16.16 -10.29 1.50
C ALA A 17 -16.29 -11.30 2.65
N LYS A 18 -16.28 -10.82 3.90
CA LYS A 18 -16.47 -11.68 5.08
C LYS A 18 -17.88 -12.26 5.16
N GLU A 19 -18.92 -11.51 4.79
CA GLU A 19 -20.30 -12.03 4.67
C GLU A 19 -20.39 -13.17 3.66
N LEU A 20 -19.55 -13.14 2.61
CA LEU A 20 -19.42 -14.21 1.61
C LEU A 20 -18.40 -15.29 2.01
N ASN A 21 -17.85 -15.24 3.22
CA ASN A 21 -16.84 -16.16 3.74
C ASN A 21 -15.56 -16.23 2.88
N ILE A 22 -15.17 -15.11 2.28
CA ILE A 22 -13.96 -14.97 1.45
C ILE A 22 -12.82 -14.42 2.30
N ARG A 23 -11.67 -15.12 2.27
CA ARG A 23 -10.43 -14.66 2.89
C ARG A 23 -9.74 -13.63 1.99
N GLY A 24 -9.17 -12.59 2.56
CA GLY A 24 -8.42 -11.60 1.80
C GLY A 24 -7.36 -10.85 2.62
N VAL A 25 -6.45 -10.24 1.88
CA VAL A 25 -5.55 -9.18 2.37
C VAL A 25 -6.14 -7.86 1.87
N TRP A 26 -6.43 -6.94 2.77
CA TRP A 26 -7.22 -5.74 2.49
C TRP A 26 -6.37 -4.53 2.82
N CYS A 27 -5.98 -3.74 1.83
CA CYS A 27 -4.99 -2.70 2.02
C CYS A 27 -5.53 -1.35 1.58
N GLU A 28 -5.74 -0.45 2.55
CA GLU A 28 -6.32 0.85 2.27
C GLU A 28 -5.36 1.73 1.44
N SER A 29 -5.90 2.33 0.37
CA SER A 29 -5.14 3.13 -0.58
C SER A 29 -4.66 4.47 0.00
N ILE A 30 -3.42 4.85 -0.30
CA ILE A 30 -2.80 6.12 0.09
C ILE A 30 -2.26 6.83 -1.15
N VAL A 31 -2.75 8.05 -1.37
CA VAL A 31 -2.43 8.92 -2.52
C VAL A 31 -2.25 10.36 -2.08
N ASN A 32 -1.51 11.15 -2.87
CA ASN A 32 -1.21 12.57 -2.62
C ASN A 32 -2.36 13.55 -2.94
N PHE A 33 -3.58 13.07 -3.09
CA PHE A 33 -4.77 13.89 -3.37
C PHE A 33 -5.97 13.42 -2.55
N VAL A 34 -7.06 14.19 -2.62
CA VAL A 34 -8.33 13.88 -1.95
C VAL A 34 -8.95 12.61 -2.55
N ALA A 35 -9.13 11.59 -1.73
CA ALA A 35 -9.73 10.31 -2.13
C ALA A 35 -11.21 10.24 -1.72
N PRO A 36 -12.00 9.29 -2.25
CA PRO A 36 -13.42 9.14 -1.92
C PRO A 36 -13.72 8.99 -0.41
N ASP A 37 -12.82 8.40 0.36
CA ASP A 37 -12.94 8.06 1.78
C ASP A 37 -12.18 9.03 2.72
N THR A 38 -11.44 10.00 2.17
CA THR A 38 -10.72 11.00 2.96
C THR A 38 -10.61 12.36 2.27
N LYS A 39 -10.78 13.43 3.05
CA LYS A 39 -10.67 14.82 2.58
C LYS A 39 -9.24 15.36 2.56
N GLU A 40 -8.29 14.62 3.11
CA GLU A 40 -6.89 15.04 3.23
C GLU A 40 -6.01 14.18 2.32
N PRO A 41 -5.06 14.78 1.58
CA PRO A 41 -3.97 14.03 0.96
C PRO A 41 -3.31 13.10 1.97
N PHE A 42 -2.99 11.88 1.54
CA PHE A 42 -2.44 10.82 2.37
C PHE A 42 -3.33 10.38 3.55
N GLY A 43 -4.60 10.80 3.61
CA GLY A 43 -5.50 10.49 4.71
C GLY A 43 -5.78 8.98 4.88
N GLY A 44 -5.49 8.17 3.85
CA GLY A 44 -5.47 6.71 3.94
C GLY A 44 -4.51 6.18 5.02
N LEU A 45 -3.50 6.96 5.46
CA LEU A 45 -2.64 6.60 6.60
C LEU A 45 -3.42 6.51 7.91
N ASP A 46 -4.29 7.48 8.21
CA ASP A 46 -5.15 7.45 9.40
C ASP A 46 -6.20 6.35 9.29
N TYR A 47 -6.82 6.24 8.11
CA TYR A 47 -7.77 5.17 7.84
C TYR A 47 -7.16 3.79 8.07
N SER A 48 -5.96 3.54 7.51
CA SER A 48 -5.23 2.28 7.65
C SER A 48 -5.05 1.90 9.11
N ARG A 49 -4.63 2.83 9.99
CA ARG A 49 -4.46 2.53 11.42
C ARG A 49 -5.77 2.05 12.06
N ARG A 50 -6.86 2.80 11.86
CA ARG A 50 -8.19 2.43 12.39
C ARG A 50 -8.69 1.11 11.83
N PHE A 51 -8.48 0.86 10.54
CA PHE A 51 -8.85 -0.38 9.87
C PHE A 51 -8.05 -1.59 10.38
N ILE A 52 -6.73 -1.44 10.52
CA ILE A 52 -5.85 -2.46 11.08
C ILE A 52 -6.24 -2.80 12.51
N GLU A 53 -6.43 -1.81 13.38
CA GLU A 53 -6.82 -2.02 14.77
C GLU A 53 -8.15 -2.79 14.89
N LYS A 54 -9.11 -2.46 14.02
CA LYS A 54 -10.42 -3.12 13.99
C LYS A 54 -10.33 -4.59 13.61
N TRP A 55 -9.51 -4.93 12.61
CA TRP A 55 -9.54 -6.24 11.96
C TRP A 55 -8.36 -7.16 12.26
N ARG A 56 -7.31 -6.70 12.94
CA ARG A 56 -6.06 -7.46 13.18
C ARG A 56 -6.21 -8.85 13.82
N ASN A 57 -7.33 -9.12 14.48
CA ASN A 57 -7.60 -10.42 15.14
C ASN A 57 -8.64 -11.26 14.40
N ASP A 58 -9.05 -10.86 13.19
CA ASP A 58 -10.00 -11.59 12.39
C ASP A 58 -9.37 -12.84 11.74
N THR A 59 -10.20 -13.84 11.45
CA THR A 59 -9.73 -15.12 10.88
C THR A 59 -9.77 -15.16 9.36
N LEU A 60 -10.46 -14.23 8.69
CA LEU A 60 -10.59 -14.14 7.24
C LEU A 60 -10.00 -12.83 6.68
N ILE A 61 -9.93 -11.79 7.49
CA ILE A 61 -9.45 -10.46 7.11
C ILE A 61 -8.03 -10.27 7.62
N THR A 62 -7.08 -10.16 6.70
CA THR A 62 -5.73 -9.66 7.01
C THR A 62 -5.67 -8.19 6.59
N PRO A 63 -5.73 -7.23 7.53
CA PRO A 63 -5.61 -5.83 7.16
C PRO A 63 -4.17 -5.50 6.79
N GLY A 64 -3.99 -4.53 5.89
CA GLY A 64 -2.70 -4.00 5.46
C GLY A 64 -2.82 -2.54 5.05
N ILE A 65 -1.77 -2.04 4.39
CA ILE A 65 -1.63 -0.64 4.00
C ILE A 65 -1.13 -0.54 2.57
N ALA A 66 -1.65 0.40 1.77
CA ALA A 66 -1.32 0.48 0.36
C ALA A 66 -1.01 1.91 -0.13
N PRO A 67 0.22 2.41 0.03
CA PRO A 67 0.70 3.49 -0.83
C PRO A 67 0.57 3.08 -2.28
N HIS A 68 -0.26 3.78 -3.05
CA HIS A 68 -0.65 3.38 -4.40
C HIS A 68 0.56 3.10 -5.30
N ALA A 69 1.46 4.07 -5.42
CA ALA A 69 2.70 3.95 -6.18
C ALA A 69 3.74 4.97 -5.68
N PRO A 70 5.05 4.75 -5.94
CA PRO A 70 6.11 5.69 -5.56
C PRO A 70 5.86 7.11 -6.07
N TYR A 71 5.42 7.27 -7.32
CA TYR A 71 5.18 8.59 -7.96
C TYR A 71 3.92 9.31 -7.45
N THR A 72 3.05 8.62 -6.70
CA THR A 72 1.85 9.21 -6.07
C THR A 72 2.04 9.48 -4.57
N ASN A 73 3.23 9.22 -4.05
CA ASN A 73 3.55 9.33 -2.63
C ASN A 73 4.86 10.09 -2.41
N THR A 74 5.03 10.67 -1.23
CA THR A 74 6.30 11.30 -0.87
C THR A 74 7.16 10.32 -0.07
N ASP A 75 8.46 10.63 0.06
CA ASP A 75 9.36 9.91 0.96
C ASP A 75 8.76 9.79 2.38
N GLU A 76 8.12 10.84 2.88
CA GLU A 76 7.51 10.89 4.21
C GLU A 76 6.28 9.98 4.29
N SER A 77 5.37 10.02 3.30
CA SER A 77 4.17 9.17 3.33
C SER A 77 4.52 7.69 3.16
N LEU A 78 5.52 7.36 2.33
CA LEU A 78 6.05 6.00 2.18
C LEU A 78 6.68 5.48 3.47
N LYS A 79 7.53 6.30 4.12
CA LYS A 79 8.16 5.92 5.39
C LYS A 79 7.15 5.79 6.52
N GLU A 80 6.12 6.63 6.58
CA GLU A 80 5.07 6.51 7.58
C GLU A 80 4.20 5.27 7.33
N ALA A 81 3.86 4.96 6.08
CA ALA A 81 3.16 3.72 5.75
C ALA A 81 3.96 2.48 6.15
N TYR A 82 5.27 2.48 5.86
CA TYR A 82 6.17 1.42 6.29
C TYR A 82 6.23 1.30 7.82
N LYS A 83 6.34 2.43 8.54
CA LYS A 83 6.32 2.43 10.00
C LYS A 83 5.04 1.80 10.57
N ILE A 84 3.87 2.13 10.00
CA ILE A 84 2.59 1.49 10.37
C ILE A 84 2.66 -0.01 10.11
N SER A 85 3.12 -0.43 8.92
CA SER A 85 3.29 -1.84 8.58
C SER A 85 4.17 -2.58 9.61
N LYS A 86 5.29 -1.99 10.03
CA LYS A 86 6.18 -2.55 11.05
C LYS A 86 5.55 -2.60 12.45
N GLU A 87 4.89 -1.52 12.86
CA GLU A 87 4.26 -1.39 14.18
C GLU A 87 3.19 -2.47 14.40
N TYR A 88 2.35 -2.68 13.38
CA TYR A 88 1.26 -3.66 13.45
C TYR A 88 1.63 -5.04 12.91
N ASN A 89 2.82 -5.18 12.32
CA ASN A 89 3.28 -6.36 11.58
C ASN A 89 2.27 -6.82 10.52
N VAL A 90 1.89 -5.89 9.63
CA VAL A 90 0.91 -6.11 8.55
C VAL A 90 1.52 -5.91 7.17
N PRO A 91 0.95 -6.48 6.09
CA PRO A 91 1.44 -6.28 4.73
C PRO A 91 1.39 -4.81 4.29
N ILE A 92 2.36 -4.43 3.47
CA ILE A 92 2.36 -3.19 2.69
C ILE A 92 2.39 -3.56 1.20
N THR A 93 1.47 -3.04 0.40
CA THR A 93 1.42 -3.33 -1.05
C THR A 93 1.51 -2.05 -1.87
N ILE A 94 2.32 -2.07 -2.93
CA ILE A 94 2.60 -0.89 -3.78
C ILE A 94 2.72 -1.33 -5.24
N HIS A 95 2.19 -0.55 -6.19
CA HIS A 95 2.49 -0.70 -7.62
C HIS A 95 3.91 -0.19 -7.91
N VAL A 96 4.77 -1.02 -8.50
CA VAL A 96 6.18 -0.68 -8.71
C VAL A 96 6.66 -1.12 -10.09
N ALA A 97 7.30 -0.20 -10.81
CA ALA A 97 7.93 -0.48 -12.11
C ALA A 97 6.94 -1.11 -13.10
N GLU A 98 5.73 -0.54 -13.15
CA GLU A 98 4.66 -0.97 -14.03
C GLU A 98 4.86 -0.41 -15.44
N MET A 99 5.20 0.87 -15.52
CA MET A 99 5.26 1.62 -16.78
C MET A 99 6.64 2.26 -17.03
N ASP A 100 6.96 2.48 -18.29
CA ASP A 100 8.23 3.04 -18.76
C ASP A 100 8.49 4.49 -18.29
N TYR A 101 7.41 5.28 -18.14
CA TYR A 101 7.52 6.63 -17.61
C TYR A 101 8.04 6.64 -16.16
N GLU A 102 7.69 5.66 -15.33
CA GLU A 102 8.22 5.55 -13.97
C GLU A 102 9.73 5.35 -13.99
N ILE A 103 10.21 4.45 -14.86
CA ILE A 103 11.65 4.20 -15.02
C ILE A 103 12.37 5.49 -15.41
N SER A 104 11.80 6.22 -16.36
CA SER A 104 12.37 7.46 -16.88
C SER A 104 12.40 8.55 -15.80
N GLU A 105 11.28 8.76 -15.10
CA GLU A 105 11.16 9.76 -14.03
C GLU A 105 12.16 9.49 -12.89
N TYR A 106 12.24 8.26 -12.40
CA TYR A 106 13.14 7.93 -11.29
C TYR A 106 14.62 7.98 -11.70
N ARG A 107 14.94 7.63 -12.95
CA ARG A 107 16.29 7.79 -13.49
C ARG A 107 16.68 9.25 -13.60
N GLU A 108 15.81 10.10 -14.12
CA GLU A 108 16.09 11.53 -14.27
C GLU A 108 16.21 12.24 -12.91
N LYS A 109 15.29 11.95 -11.98
CA LYS A 109 15.21 12.68 -10.70
C LYS A 109 16.18 12.18 -9.64
N TYR A 110 16.45 10.88 -9.62
CA TYR A 110 17.24 10.25 -8.55
C TYR A 110 18.44 9.44 -9.05
N ASN A 111 18.57 9.23 -10.37
CA ASN A 111 19.53 8.28 -10.96
C ASN A 111 19.33 6.82 -10.47
N LEU A 112 18.10 6.47 -10.07
CA LEU A 112 17.72 5.17 -9.53
C LEU A 112 16.58 4.55 -10.36
N THR A 113 16.39 3.24 -10.26
CA THR A 113 15.10 2.60 -10.64
C THR A 113 14.05 2.82 -9.54
N PRO A 114 12.74 2.61 -9.81
CA PRO A 114 11.71 2.67 -8.76
C PRO A 114 12.02 1.72 -7.59
N VAL A 115 12.51 0.50 -7.87
CA VAL A 115 12.90 -0.46 -6.83
C VAL A 115 14.10 0.05 -6.02
N GLN A 116 15.15 0.55 -6.67
CA GLN A 116 16.32 1.12 -5.97
C GLN A 116 15.95 2.36 -5.16
N TYR A 117 15.00 3.17 -5.63
CA TYR A 117 14.48 4.30 -4.87
C TYR A 117 13.80 3.83 -3.59
N LEU A 118 12.88 2.85 -3.67
CA LEU A 118 12.22 2.30 -2.48
C LEU A 118 13.22 1.64 -1.52
N ASP A 119 14.23 0.93 -2.04
CA ASP A 119 15.32 0.36 -1.24
C ASP A 119 16.12 1.46 -0.50
N SER A 120 16.41 2.58 -1.17
CA SER A 120 17.09 3.72 -0.55
C SER A 120 16.30 4.38 0.58
N LEU A 121 14.97 4.23 0.59
CA LEU A 121 14.10 4.66 1.69
C LEU A 121 14.09 3.66 2.86
N GLY A 122 14.61 2.44 2.67
CA GLY A 122 14.68 1.38 3.68
C GLY A 122 13.33 0.73 3.98
N ILE A 123 12.40 0.74 3.01
CA ILE A 123 11.02 0.25 3.20
C ILE A 123 10.74 -1.13 2.58
N LEU A 124 11.74 -1.75 1.95
CA LEU A 124 11.62 -3.09 1.38
C LEU A 124 11.95 -4.14 2.45
N ASP A 125 10.96 -4.94 2.85
CA ASP A 125 11.14 -6.04 3.80
C ASP A 125 10.22 -7.23 3.50
N SER A 126 10.15 -8.20 4.43
CA SER A 126 9.35 -9.42 4.27
C SER A 126 7.84 -9.20 4.20
N ASN A 127 7.33 -8.02 4.58
CA ASN A 127 5.91 -7.67 4.52
C ASN A 127 5.56 -6.89 3.23
N PHE A 128 6.55 -6.59 2.38
CA PHE A 128 6.36 -5.80 1.17
C PHE A 128 5.85 -6.66 0.00
N ILE A 129 4.73 -6.24 -0.57
CA ILE A 129 4.13 -6.82 -1.77
C ILE A 129 4.35 -5.83 -2.92
N SER A 130 5.17 -6.21 -3.88
CA SER A 130 5.42 -5.40 -5.07
C SER A 130 4.50 -5.86 -6.20
N ALA A 131 3.53 -5.03 -6.57
CA ALA A 131 2.64 -5.29 -7.70
C ALA A 131 3.27 -4.84 -9.03
N HIS A 132 2.88 -5.50 -10.11
CA HIS A 132 3.41 -5.37 -11.47
C HIS A 132 4.84 -5.87 -11.65
N THR A 133 5.84 -5.12 -11.19
CA THR A 133 7.27 -5.47 -11.33
C THR A 133 7.67 -5.84 -12.77
N VAL A 134 7.05 -5.19 -13.76
CA VAL A 134 7.23 -5.53 -15.19
C VAL A 134 8.63 -5.13 -15.66
N LEU A 135 9.15 -4.01 -15.16
CA LEU A 135 10.40 -3.39 -15.60
C LEU A 135 11.50 -3.46 -14.52
N VAL A 136 11.72 -4.65 -13.96
CA VAL A 136 12.78 -4.92 -12.98
C VAL A 136 13.97 -5.62 -13.67
N ASN A 137 15.18 -5.08 -13.48
CA ASN A 137 16.45 -5.58 -14.02
C ASN A 137 17.48 -5.80 -12.92
#